data_AF-A0A8K0ISR4-F1
#
_entry.id   AF-A0A8K0ISR4-F1
#
_cell.length_a   1.000
_cell.length_b   1.000
_cell.length_c   1.000
_cell.angle_alpha   90.00
_cell.angle_beta   90.00
_cell.angle_gamma   90.00
#
_symmetry.space_group_name_H-M   'P 1'
#
loop_
_entity.id
_entity.type
_entity.pdbx_description
1 polymer ?
#
loop_
_entity_poly.entity_id
_entity_poly.type
_entity_poly.pdbx_seq_one_letter_code
_entity_poly.pdbx_strand_id
1 'polypeptide(L)'
;MEVERVQVIASQSKALDTIPSEFIRSEHERPGTTTFHGPVPEIPVVDLAEPDRDRVVQAVVKAGQEWGIFQVVNHGIPVEVIKELQRVGKEFFELPQEEKEAYAMKPESETLEGYGTKLQKDLEGKKAWVDFFFHNIWPQSRLDHSIWPKNPASYRFEFSWILQ
;
A
#
# COMPACT_ATOMS: atom_id res chain seq x y z
N MET A 1 11.48 0.78 23.72
CA MET A 1 10.68 -0.43 23.52
C MET A 1 10.84 -0.83 22.07
N GLU A 2 11.30 -2.05 21.82
CA GLU A 2 11.43 -2.61 20.48
C GLU A 2 10.05 -2.65 19.80
N VAL A 3 9.97 -2.21 18.55
CA VAL A 3 8.71 -2.22 17.80
C VAL A 3 8.63 -3.54 17.06
N GLU A 4 7.78 -4.44 17.55
CA GLU A 4 7.57 -5.72 16.88
C GLU A 4 6.81 -5.53 15.56
N ARG A 5 7.29 -6.17 14.49
CA ARG A 5 6.74 -6.08 13.14
C ARG A 5 5.67 -7.13 12.90
N VAL A 6 4.66 -6.80 12.09
CA VAL A 6 3.54 -7.71 11.83
C VAL A 6 4.02 -8.98 11.12
N GLN A 7 5.02 -8.90 10.23
CA GLN A 7 5.61 -10.07 9.58
C GLN A 7 6.26 -11.04 10.59
N VAL A 8 6.89 -10.52 11.64
CA VAL A 8 7.48 -11.31 12.73
C VAL A 8 6.37 -11.93 13.58
N ILE A 9 5.38 -11.13 13.98
CA ILE A 9 4.20 -11.60 14.73
C ILE A 9 3.47 -12.70 13.96
N ALA A 10 3.24 -12.52 12.66
CA ALA A 10 2.55 -13.50 11.83
C ALA A 10 3.25 -14.87 11.83
N SER A 11 4.59 -14.87 11.84
CA SER A 11 5.39 -16.10 11.90
C SER A 11 5.22 -16.82 13.24
N GLN A 12 5.14 -16.07 14.34
CA GLN A 12 4.88 -16.61 15.68
C GLN A 12 3.42 -17.06 15.84
N SER A 13 2.45 -16.25 15.39
CA SER A 13 1.02 -16.55 15.40
C SER A 13 0.68 -17.86 14.70
N LYS A 14 1.37 -18.16 13.60
CA LYS A 14 1.20 -19.43 12.88
C LYS A 14 1.54 -20.66 13.75
N ALA A 15 2.49 -20.53 14.66
CA ALA A 15 2.84 -21.61 15.58
C ALA A 15 1.84 -21.73 16.75
N LEU A 16 1.23 -20.61 17.16
CA LEU A 16 0.31 -20.54 18.29
C LEU A 16 -1.18 -20.72 17.91
N ASP A 17 -1.48 -20.77 16.60
CA ASP A 17 -2.84 -20.81 16.04
C ASP A 17 -3.74 -19.66 16.55
N THR A 18 -3.13 -18.51 16.84
CA THR A 18 -3.83 -17.31 17.34
C THR A 18 -3.04 -16.05 17.07
N ILE A 19 -3.73 -14.90 17.01
CA ILE A 19 -3.12 -13.58 16.84
C ILE A 19 -3.28 -12.74 18.12
N PRO A 20 -2.37 -11.80 18.39
CA PRO A 20 -2.49 -10.92 19.55
C PRO A 20 -3.80 -10.11 19.55
N SER A 21 -4.38 -9.91 20.73
CA SER A 21 -5.71 -9.32 20.91
C SER A 21 -5.86 -7.89 20.35
N GLU A 22 -4.76 -7.15 20.25
CA GLU A 22 -4.73 -5.82 19.65
C GLU A 22 -5.00 -5.82 18.14
N PHE A 23 -4.90 -6.96 17.45
CA PHE A 23 -5.20 -7.10 16.03
C PHE A 23 -6.57 -7.72 15.77
N ILE A 24 -7.23 -8.24 16.81
CA ILE A 24 -8.57 -8.80 16.71
C ILE A 24 -9.57 -7.64 16.66
N ARG A 25 -10.23 -7.51 15.51
CA ARG A 25 -11.31 -6.55 15.26
C ARG A 25 -12.50 -6.77 16.19
N SER A 26 -13.22 -5.70 16.47
CA SER A 26 -14.49 -5.74 17.19
C SER A 26 -15.50 -6.62 16.45
N GLU A 27 -16.52 -7.13 17.13
CA GLU A 27 -17.51 -8.01 16.49
C GLU A 27 -18.21 -7.36 15.29
N HIS A 28 -18.41 -6.05 15.32
CA HIS A 28 -19.09 -5.30 14.27
C HIS A 28 -18.19 -4.99 13.05
N GLU A 29 -16.87 -5.08 13.18
CA GLU A 29 -15.90 -4.92 12.09
C GLU A 29 -15.43 -6.25 11.49
N ARG A 30 -15.74 -7.38 12.13
CA ARG A 30 -15.38 -8.70 11.60
C ARG A 30 -16.17 -8.98 10.33
N PRO A 31 -15.62 -9.76 9.38
CA PRO A 31 -16.34 -10.16 8.17
C PRO A 31 -17.71 -10.75 8.54
N GLY A 32 -18.76 -10.07 8.10
CA GLY A 32 -20.14 -10.45 8.33
C GLY A 32 -20.85 -10.73 7.01
N THR A 33 -22.10 -11.19 7.12
CA THR A 33 -22.98 -11.22 5.94
C THR A 33 -23.22 -9.78 5.50
N THR A 34 -22.96 -9.48 4.24
CA THR A 34 -23.22 -8.14 3.68
C THR A 34 -24.68 -7.76 3.90
N THR A 35 -24.91 -6.50 4.24
CA THR A 35 -26.27 -5.91 4.33
C THR A 35 -26.85 -5.61 2.95
N PHE A 36 -26.05 -5.75 1.89
CA PHE A 36 -26.48 -5.56 0.52
C PHE A 36 -27.05 -6.87 -0.05
N HIS A 37 -28.33 -6.84 -0.40
CA HIS A 37 -29.07 -8.00 -0.93
C HIS A 37 -29.36 -7.91 -2.44
N GLY A 38 -28.65 -7.02 -3.16
CA GLY A 38 -28.80 -6.84 -4.61
C GLY A 38 -27.85 -7.71 -5.44
N PRO A 39 -27.86 -7.55 -6.77
CA PRO A 39 -26.85 -8.16 -7.63
C PRO A 39 -25.46 -7.63 -7.28
N VAL A 40 -24.45 -8.51 -7.34
CA VAL A 40 -23.07 -8.16 -6.97
C VAL A 40 -22.66 -6.85 -7.64
N PRO A 41 -22.35 -5.80 -6.87
CA PRO A 41 -22.00 -4.50 -7.42
C PRO A 41 -20.66 -4.61 -8.16
N GLU A 42 -20.62 -4.15 -9.41
CA GLU A 42 -19.41 -4.13 -10.24
C GLU A 42 -18.76 -2.73 -10.19
N ILE A 43 -17.51 -2.67 -9.73
CA ILE A 43 -16.75 -1.43 -9.69
C ILE A 43 -16.58 -0.89 -11.12
N PRO A 44 -16.93 0.37 -11.42
CA PRO A 44 -16.80 0.94 -12.75
C PRO A 44 -15.38 0.85 -13.29
N VAL A 45 -15.27 0.61 -14.61
CA VAL A 45 -14.01 0.60 -15.34
C VAL A 45 -13.98 1.80 -16.28
N VAL A 46 -12.94 2.62 -16.17
CA VAL A 46 -12.68 3.78 -17.04
C VAL A 46 -11.56 3.42 -18.01
N ASP A 47 -11.86 3.48 -19.31
CA ASP A 47 -10.88 3.28 -20.37
C ASP A 47 -10.27 4.63 -20.78
N LEU A 48 -8.96 4.81 -20.56
CA LEU A 48 -8.25 6.04 -20.95
C LEU A 48 -7.82 6.07 -22.42
N ALA A 49 -7.98 4.98 -23.17
CA ALA A 49 -7.78 4.95 -24.61
C ALA A 49 -9.03 5.34 -25.42
N GLU A 50 -10.15 5.66 -24.77
CA GLU A 50 -11.33 6.23 -25.42
C GLU A 50 -10.94 7.51 -26.20
N PRO A 51 -11.14 7.55 -27.53
CA PRO A 51 -10.73 8.69 -28.35
C PRO A 51 -11.45 10.01 -28.00
N ASP A 52 -12.69 9.93 -27.52
CA ASP A 52 -13.46 11.09 -27.10
C ASP A 52 -13.14 11.46 -25.65
N ARG A 53 -12.30 12.50 -25.49
CA ARG A 53 -11.89 13.02 -24.18
C ARG A 53 -13.08 13.38 -23.29
N ASP A 54 -14.18 13.89 -23.86
CA ASP A 54 -15.34 14.29 -23.05
C ASP A 54 -16.04 13.07 -22.46
N ARG A 55 -16.04 11.93 -23.16
CA ARG A 55 -16.54 10.66 -22.62
C ARG A 55 -15.69 10.14 -21.47
N VAL A 56 -14.36 10.22 -21.59
CA VAL A 56 -13.45 9.86 -20.49
C VAL A 56 -13.74 10.72 -19.26
N VAL A 57 -13.83 12.03 -19.42
CA VAL A 57 -14.14 12.96 -18.32
C VAL A 57 -15.49 12.63 -17.69
N GLN A 58 -16.53 12.40 -18.49
CA GLN A 58 -17.85 12.03 -17.99
C GLN A 58 -17.83 10.70 -17.24
N ALA A 59 -17.10 9.70 -17.73
CA ALA A 59 -16.97 8.41 -17.07
C ALA A 59 -16.28 8.53 -15.70
N VAL A 60 -15.19 9.31 -15.61
CA VAL A 60 -14.48 9.60 -14.35
C VAL A 60 -15.39 10.33 -13.38
N VAL A 61 -16.08 11.39 -13.83
CA VAL A 61 -16.98 12.16 -12.96
C VAL A 61 -18.12 11.29 -12.45
N LYS A 62 -18.77 10.53 -13.33
CA LYS A 62 -19.88 9.65 -12.96
C LYS A 62 -19.43 8.59 -11.95
N ALA A 63 -18.33 7.88 -12.23
CA ALA A 63 -17.82 6.87 -11.33
C ALA A 63 -17.36 7.47 -9.99
N GLY A 64 -16.70 8.63 -10.00
CA GLY A 64 -16.33 9.35 -8.78
C GLY A 64 -17.52 9.79 -7.94
N GLN A 65 -18.61 10.25 -8.57
CA GLN A 65 -19.82 10.70 -7.88
C GLN A 65 -20.67 9.53 -7.35
N GLU A 66 -20.84 8.48 -8.14
CA GLU A 66 -21.72 7.36 -7.81
C GLU A 66 -21.04 6.32 -6.90
N TRP A 67 -19.73 6.11 -7.08
CA TRP A 67 -18.98 5.05 -6.38
C TRP A 67 -17.87 5.56 -5.47
N GLY A 68 -17.26 6.70 -5.76
CA GLY A 68 -16.06 7.18 -5.07
C GLY A 68 -14.79 6.37 -5.38
N ILE A 69 -14.89 5.28 -6.13
CA ILE A 69 -13.80 4.42 -6.59
C ILE A 69 -14.10 3.88 -8.00
N PHE A 70 -13.07 3.67 -8.80
CA PHE A 70 -13.14 3.04 -10.11
C PHE A 70 -11.81 2.41 -10.49
N GLN A 71 -11.85 1.46 -11.41
CA GLN A 71 -10.67 0.89 -12.04
C GLN A 71 -10.33 1.67 -13.31
N VAL A 72 -9.04 1.77 -13.63
CA VAL A 72 -8.58 2.43 -14.85
C VAL A 72 -7.87 1.39 -15.72
N VAL A 73 -8.21 1.35 -17.01
CA VAL A 73 -7.55 0.51 -18.01
C VAL A 73 -6.98 1.38 -19.14
N ASN A 74 -6.04 0.81 -19.91
CA ASN A 74 -5.35 1.49 -21.00
C ASN A 74 -4.73 2.85 -20.58
N HIS A 75 -4.21 2.91 -19.35
CA HIS A 75 -3.66 4.12 -18.73
C HIS A 75 -2.30 4.59 -19.28
N GLY A 76 -1.76 3.95 -20.30
CA GLY A 76 -0.47 4.31 -20.91
C GLY A 76 0.77 3.90 -20.10
N ILE A 77 0.64 3.59 -18.81
CA ILE A 77 1.74 3.02 -18.00
C ILE A 77 2.12 1.62 -18.54
N PRO A 78 3.39 1.38 -18.94
CA PRO A 78 3.83 0.07 -19.41
C PRO A 78 3.66 -1.01 -18.34
N VAL A 79 3.20 -2.19 -18.76
CA VAL A 79 2.97 -3.34 -17.85
C VAL A 79 4.28 -3.79 -17.19
N GLU A 80 5.39 -3.66 -17.90
CA GLU A 80 6.73 -4.01 -17.44
C GLU A 80 7.14 -3.17 -16.22
N VAL A 81 6.82 -1.88 -16.21
CA VAL A 81 7.09 -0.97 -15.07
C VAL A 81 6.29 -1.40 -13.83
N ILE A 82 5.02 -1.77 -14.01
CA ILE A 82 4.17 -2.25 -12.91
C ILE A 82 4.69 -3.58 -12.34
N LYS A 83 5.04 -4.52 -13.23
CA LYS A 83 5.60 -5.83 -12.83
C LYS A 83 6.91 -5.67 -12.07
N GLU A 84 7.77 -4.78 -12.54
CA GLU A 84 9.06 -4.54 -11.91
C GLU A 84 8.90 -3.85 -10.55
N LEU A 85 8.02 -2.85 -10.43
CA LEU A 85 7.66 -2.24 -9.13
C LEU A 85 7.17 -3.28 -8.12
N GLN A 86 6.30 -4.20 -8.55
CA GLN A 86 5.82 -5.30 -7.71
C GLN A 86 6.96 -6.25 -7.32
N ARG A 87 7.87 -6.56 -8.25
CA ARG A 87 9.03 -7.43 -8.02
C ARG A 87 9.97 -6.82 -6.97
N VAL A 88 10.40 -5.57 -7.15
CA VAL A 88 11.36 -4.93 -6.23
C VAL A 88 10.76 -4.67 -4.86
N GLY A 89 9.47 -4.34 -4.79
CA GLY A 89 8.74 -4.22 -3.52
C GLY A 89 8.69 -5.56 -2.79
N LYS A 90 8.33 -6.64 -3.50
CA LYS A 90 8.32 -8.00 -2.91
C LYS A 90 9.71 -8.40 -2.40
N GLU A 91 10.75 -8.21 -3.20
CA GLU A 91 12.13 -8.55 -2.82
C GLU A 91 12.58 -7.80 -1.58
N PHE A 92 12.24 -6.52 -1.44
CA PHE A 92 12.51 -5.77 -0.21
C PHE A 92 11.86 -6.41 1.02
N PHE A 93 10.59 -6.81 0.95
CA PHE A 93 9.89 -7.42 2.09
C PHE A 93 10.32 -8.86 2.39
N GLU A 94 10.95 -9.54 1.42
CA GLU A 94 11.58 -10.86 1.58
C GLU A 94 12.98 -10.79 2.23
N LEU A 95 13.58 -9.60 2.36
CA LEU A 95 14.85 -9.42 3.07
C LEU A 95 14.75 -9.81 4.56
N PRO A 96 15.89 -10.19 5.18
CA PRO A 96 15.99 -10.33 6.63
C PRO A 96 15.47 -9.11 7.38
N GLN A 97 14.93 -9.32 8.58
CA GLN A 97 14.33 -8.25 9.36
C GLN A 97 15.35 -7.15 9.66
N GLU A 98 16.57 -7.54 9.98
CA GLU A 98 17.69 -6.65 10.31
C GLU A 98 18.04 -5.70 9.15
N GLU A 99 17.94 -6.18 7.90
CA GLU A 99 18.17 -5.35 6.71
C GLU A 99 17.04 -4.34 6.52
N LYS A 100 15.79 -4.71 6.80
CA LYS A 100 14.63 -3.80 6.71
C LYS A 100 14.65 -2.75 7.83
N GLU A 101 15.09 -3.11 9.04
CA GLU A 101 15.23 -2.18 10.17
C GLU A 101 16.23 -1.06 9.91
N ALA A 102 17.20 -1.26 9.00
CA ALA A 102 18.09 -0.17 8.56
C ALA A 102 17.35 1.02 7.93
N TYR A 103 16.12 0.79 7.46
CA TYR A 103 15.25 1.82 6.89
C TYR A 103 14.07 2.17 7.80
N ALA A 104 14.06 1.73 9.06
CA ALA A 104 12.95 1.97 9.97
C ALA A 104 12.66 3.47 10.15
N MET A 105 11.37 3.81 10.17
CA MET A 105 10.94 5.16 10.55
C MET A 105 11.46 5.48 11.96
N LYS A 106 12.20 6.58 12.08
CA LYS A 106 12.74 7.03 13.36
C LYS A 106 11.67 7.80 14.13
N PRO A 107 11.44 7.53 15.42
CA PRO A 107 10.46 8.27 16.23
C PRO A 107 10.71 9.78 16.27
N GLU A 108 11.97 10.19 16.10
CA GLU A 108 12.43 11.57 16.13
C GLU A 108 12.38 12.23 14.75
N SER A 109 12.03 11.48 13.69
CA SER A 109 11.94 12.02 12.33
C SER A 109 10.71 12.91 12.19
N GLU A 110 10.89 14.07 11.57
CA GLU A 110 9.78 14.94 11.16
C GLU A 110 9.03 14.39 9.94
N THR A 111 9.59 13.38 9.26
CA THR A 111 8.99 12.73 8.08
C THR A 111 8.37 11.38 8.43
N LEU A 112 7.32 10.99 7.69
CA LEU A 112 6.69 9.68 7.81
C LEU A 112 7.34 8.61 6.93
N GLU A 113 8.55 8.87 6.42
CA GLU A 113 9.20 8.02 5.44
C GLU A 113 10.06 6.92 6.08
N GLY A 114 10.07 5.75 5.44
CA GLY A 114 10.78 4.55 5.86
C GLY A 114 9.87 3.35 6.08
N TYR A 115 10.47 2.33 6.70
CA TYR A 115 9.84 1.06 7.04
C TYR A 115 9.08 1.15 8.38
N GLY A 116 7.78 0.95 8.32
CA GLY A 116 6.84 1.15 9.41
C GLY A 116 5.90 -0.05 9.62
N THR A 117 5.26 -0.07 10.78
CA THR A 117 4.19 -1.04 11.13
C THR A 117 3.01 -0.37 11.83
N LYS A 118 3.19 0.87 12.30
CA LYS A 118 2.18 1.64 13.03
C LYS A 118 1.48 2.59 12.08
N LEU A 119 0.32 2.19 11.58
CA LEU A 119 -0.68 3.12 11.08
C LEU A 119 -1.53 3.64 12.25
N GLN A 120 -2.35 4.67 12.02
CA GLN A 120 -3.30 5.16 13.02
C GLN A 120 -4.09 3.98 13.60
N LYS A 121 -4.18 3.91 14.93
CA LYS A 121 -5.07 2.97 15.60
C LYS A 121 -6.51 3.33 15.28
N ASP A 122 -7.39 2.34 15.26
CA ASP A 122 -8.82 2.64 15.20
C ASP A 122 -9.32 3.30 16.50
N LEU A 123 -10.60 3.65 16.53
CA LEU A 123 -11.26 4.30 17.67
C LEU A 123 -11.17 3.46 18.97
N GLU A 124 -10.97 2.15 18.86
CA GLU A 124 -10.85 1.21 19.97
C GLU A 124 -9.39 0.87 20.32
N GLY A 125 -8.43 1.51 19.65
CA GLY A 125 -7.01 1.31 19.89
C GLY A 125 -6.42 0.05 19.26
N LYS A 126 -7.15 -0.64 18.35
CA LYS A 126 -6.64 -1.80 17.63
C LYS A 126 -5.58 -1.40 16.61
N LYS A 127 -4.64 -2.30 16.37
CA LYS A 127 -3.56 -2.16 15.41
C LYS A 127 -3.97 -2.77 14.07
N ALA A 128 -3.47 -2.18 12.98
CA ALA A 128 -3.61 -2.76 11.65
C ALA A 128 -2.64 -3.94 11.47
N TRP A 129 -3.08 -4.98 10.76
CA TRP A 129 -2.24 -6.12 10.40
C TRP A 129 -1.43 -5.82 9.13
N VAL A 130 -0.45 -4.93 9.25
CA VAL A 130 0.34 -4.45 8.11
C VAL A 130 1.72 -3.98 8.55
N ASP A 131 2.72 -4.33 7.74
CA ASP A 131 3.98 -3.60 7.66
C ASP A 131 4.01 -2.84 6.33
N PHE A 132 4.62 -1.67 6.31
CA PHE A 132 4.66 -0.80 5.14
C PHE A 132 6.03 -0.18 4.93
N PHE A 133 6.28 0.23 3.70
CA PHE A 133 7.41 1.10 3.35
C PHE A 133 6.83 2.33 2.65
N PHE A 134 7.12 3.51 3.19
CA PHE A 134 6.61 4.77 2.64
C PHE A 134 7.77 5.69 2.28
N HIS A 135 7.73 6.29 1.09
CA HIS A 135 8.62 7.39 0.74
C HIS A 135 7.97 8.28 -0.31
N ASN A 136 8.35 9.55 -0.30
CA ASN A 136 7.97 10.49 -1.33
C ASN A 136 8.68 10.14 -2.63
N ILE A 137 7.93 10.22 -3.73
CA ILE A 137 8.47 10.17 -5.09
C ILE A 137 8.30 11.52 -5.81
N TRP A 138 7.36 12.36 -5.39
CA TRP A 138 7.11 13.67 -6.01
C TRP A 138 6.61 14.69 -4.96
N PRO A 139 6.90 16.00 -5.09
CA PRO A 139 7.79 16.63 -6.06
C PRO A 139 9.27 16.31 -5.85
N GLN A 140 10.12 16.55 -6.85
CA GLN A 140 11.56 16.29 -6.79
C GLN A 140 12.25 16.92 -5.57
N SER A 141 11.77 18.08 -5.10
CA SER A 141 12.29 18.77 -3.91
C SER A 141 12.07 18.03 -2.60
N ARG A 142 11.21 16.99 -2.58
CA ARG A 142 10.95 16.13 -1.42
C ARG A 142 11.59 14.74 -1.54
N LEU A 143 12.38 14.50 -2.58
CA LEU A 143 13.07 13.22 -2.73
C LEU A 143 14.22 13.12 -1.74
N ASP A 144 14.16 12.12 -0.87
CA ASP A 144 15.29 11.69 -0.07
C ASP A 144 15.76 10.31 -0.52
N HIS A 145 16.80 10.26 -1.36
CA HIS A 145 17.38 8.99 -1.80
C HIS A 145 18.16 8.26 -0.69
N SER A 146 18.43 8.89 0.45
CA SER A 146 19.15 8.25 1.55
C SER A 146 18.33 7.13 2.21
N ILE A 147 17.00 7.30 2.22
CA ILE A 147 16.05 6.34 2.78
C ILE A 147 15.58 5.27 1.78
N TRP A 148 15.89 5.40 0.49
CA TRP A 148 15.47 4.41 -0.51
C TRP A 148 16.25 3.09 -0.35
N PRO A 149 15.58 1.93 -0.36
CA PRO A 149 16.22 0.62 -0.35
C PRO A 149 17.38 0.53 -1.33
N LYS A 150 18.51 0.02 -0.83
CA LYS A 150 19.70 -0.31 -1.64
C LYS A 150 19.66 -1.75 -2.14
N ASN A 151 18.82 -2.57 -1.53
CA ASN A 151 18.57 -3.96 -1.88
C ASN A 151 17.04 -4.14 -2.06
N PRO A 152 16.56 -4.64 -3.22
CA PRO A 152 17.33 -4.97 -4.42
C PRO A 152 17.95 -3.74 -5.09
N ALA A 153 19.08 -3.91 -5.78
CA ALA A 153 19.78 -2.80 -6.45
C ALA A 153 18.92 -2.10 -7.52
N SER A 154 17.96 -2.84 -8.11
CA SER A 154 16.99 -2.32 -9.07
C SER A 154 15.93 -1.39 -8.46
N TYR A 155 15.75 -1.38 -7.13
CA TYR A 155 14.71 -0.57 -6.48
C TYR A 155 14.78 0.90 -6.94
N ARG A 156 15.98 1.49 -6.98
CA ARG A 156 16.14 2.93 -7.28
C ARG A 156 15.94 3.29 -8.75
N PHE A 157 16.27 2.38 -9.67
CA PHE A 157 16.29 2.67 -11.10
C PHE A 157 14.87 2.87 -11.67
N GLU A 158 13.88 2.18 -11.09
CA GLU A 158 12.53 2.13 -11.63
C GLU A 158 11.68 3.33 -11.20
N PHE A 159 11.85 3.80 -9.96
CA PHE A 159 11.17 5.01 -9.52
C PHE A 159 11.68 6.26 -10.23
N SER A 160 12.85 6.24 -10.88
CA SER A 160 13.29 7.35 -11.75
C SER A 160 12.48 7.45 -13.05
N TRP A 161 11.86 6.37 -13.51
CA TRP A 161 11.00 6.36 -14.71
C TRP A 161 9.64 7.01 -14.43
N ILE A 162 9.14 6.93 -13.20
CA ILE A 162 7.88 7.54 -12.76
C ILE A 162 8.00 9.08 -12.66
N LEU A 163 9.21 9.62 -12.72
CA LEU A 163 9.52 11.03 -12.47
C LEU A 163 9.92 11.84 -13.71
N GLN A 164 9.88 11.22 -14.89
CA GLN A 164 10.07 11.86 -16.19
C GLN A 164 8.70 12.14 -16.82
#